data_AF-A0A1F8L3Q8-F1
#
_entry.id   AF-A0A1F8L3Q8-F1
#
_cell.length_a   1.000
_cell.length_b   1.000
_cell.length_c   1.000
_cell.angle_alpha   90.00
_cell.angle_beta   90.00
_cell.angle_gamma   90.00
#
_symmetry.space_group_name_H-M   'P 1'
#
loop_
_entity.id
_entity.type
_entity.pdbx_description
1 polymer ?
#
loop_
_entity_poly.entity_id
_entity_poly.type
_entity_poly.pdbx_seq_one_letter_code
_entity_poly.pdbx_strand_id
1 'polypeptide(L)'
;MSTQELTPSSRRALLAAATGGAAALLVDSLARPRPARALDPDDVLLGGVNDSESTTTLRNMSGAATVLMAESVDGSAIDARSDASQAICAVSNTEVAITAVSKQRIGVVGWGGEPDGSGGSGTTGVMGQSGGGYGVAGIAKTGEGVHGSSEAGLGVYARSDSGIAVCAVCLGGTAIDAWTESEDPTIAAVDARHEQGEAVRGWSGAATGVHGITEGSFDWAGNRDVVGVFGISRSVDGFGGNGIGVEGRSETAIGVLGEGQQGVHGRSDSTSGVGVTGQSTANSTGLLGHSRLGRGMPPPAAAKTGVYGYADQDAGARGVYGRSTAGAGGYFSATTGYALRSSGRVRFEKSAGLATIAATSNKVTVSPGIDLTAGSKVLATLQTSAGGTTTVHRVVRDTANDMFTIYLTAPATQSCTVAWFVIS
;
A
#
# COMPACT_ATOMS: atom_id res chain seq x y z
N MET A 1 -9.56 116.63 41.48
CA MET A 1 -10.31 116.47 40.21
C MET A 1 -10.44 114.99 39.94
N SER A 2 -11.64 114.56 39.52
CA SER A 2 -12.09 113.20 39.22
C SER A 2 -12.65 112.36 40.38
N THR A 3 -13.97 112.49 40.54
CA THR A 3 -14.94 111.53 41.07
C THR A 3 -14.97 110.25 40.23
N GLN A 4 -15.09 109.08 40.84
CA GLN A 4 -15.84 107.97 40.24
C GLN A 4 -16.48 107.05 41.28
N GLU A 5 -17.73 106.69 40.98
CA GLU A 5 -18.73 106.04 41.81
C GLU A 5 -18.34 104.64 42.30
N LEU A 6 -18.68 104.35 43.56
CA LEU A 6 -18.94 102.98 44.00
C LEU A 6 -20.45 102.80 44.03
N THR A 7 -20.99 102.21 42.96
CA THR A 7 -22.38 101.76 42.90
C THR A 7 -22.62 100.77 44.06
N PRO A 8 -23.64 100.97 44.91
CA PRO A 8 -23.91 100.04 46.00
C PRO A 8 -24.41 98.72 45.42
N SER A 9 -23.63 97.65 45.62
CA SER A 9 -24.02 96.30 45.24
C SER A 9 -25.30 95.91 45.97
N SER A 10 -26.36 95.74 45.18
CA SER A 10 -27.70 95.42 45.66
C SER A 10 -27.69 94.09 46.42
N ARG A 11 -28.13 94.13 47.68
CA ARG A 11 -28.34 92.94 48.53
C ARG A 11 -29.25 91.88 47.87
N ARG A 12 -30.03 92.24 46.84
CA ARG A 12 -30.80 91.29 46.01
C ARG A 12 -29.92 90.40 45.13
N ALA A 13 -28.78 90.89 44.63
CA ALA A 13 -27.88 90.08 43.81
C ALA A 13 -27.18 88.98 44.65
N LEU A 14 -26.82 89.31 45.90
CA LEU A 14 -26.23 88.37 46.86
C LEU A 14 -27.25 87.32 47.33
N LEU A 15 -28.51 87.71 47.54
CA LEU A 15 -29.57 86.75 47.90
C LEU A 15 -29.94 85.83 46.73
N ALA A 16 -30.03 86.35 45.51
CA ALA A 16 -30.30 85.55 44.31
C ALA A 16 -29.16 84.56 43.99
N ALA A 17 -27.91 84.97 44.18
CA ALA A 17 -26.75 84.08 44.04
C ALA A 17 -26.70 83.00 45.13
N ALA A 18 -27.07 83.33 46.38
CA ALA A 18 -27.15 82.36 47.47
C ALA A 18 -28.28 81.33 47.26
N THR A 19 -29.46 81.75 46.77
CA THR A 19 -30.56 80.82 46.45
C THR A 19 -30.31 80.01 45.19
N GLY A 20 -29.65 80.59 44.17
CA GLY A 20 -29.28 79.88 42.95
C GLY A 20 -28.19 78.83 43.19
N GLY A 21 -27.19 79.13 44.03
CA GLY A 21 -26.16 78.18 44.43
C GLY A 21 -26.69 77.05 45.31
N ALA A 22 -27.62 77.33 46.22
CA ALA A 22 -28.28 76.32 47.04
C ALA A 22 -29.19 75.39 46.20
N ALA A 23 -29.94 75.94 45.23
CA ALA A 23 -30.76 75.14 44.32
C ALA A 23 -29.90 74.28 43.37
N ALA A 24 -28.78 74.80 42.88
CA ALA A 24 -27.86 74.03 42.03
C ALA A 24 -27.18 72.87 42.80
N LEU A 25 -26.79 73.08 44.06
CA LEU A 25 -26.26 72.01 44.92
C LEU A 25 -27.32 70.96 45.28
N LEU A 26 -28.57 71.36 45.46
CA LEU A 26 -29.67 70.42 45.69
C LEU A 26 -29.99 69.58 44.45
N VAL A 27 -29.98 70.18 43.26
CA VAL A 27 -30.21 69.45 42.00
C VAL A 27 -29.04 68.50 41.68
N ASP A 28 -27.78 68.90 41.91
CA ASP A 28 -26.63 68.01 41.73
C ASP A 28 -26.60 66.87 42.78
N SER A 29 -27.12 67.09 43.99
CA SER A 29 -27.24 66.02 44.99
C SER A 29 -28.40 65.04 44.74
N LEU A 30 -29.48 65.48 44.07
CA LEU A 30 -30.66 64.67 43.77
C LEU A 30 -30.59 63.99 42.39
N ALA A 31 -29.85 64.56 41.43
CA ALA A 31 -29.72 64.03 40.07
C ALA A 31 -28.45 63.20 39.83
N ARG A 32 -27.54 63.10 40.82
CA ARG A 32 -26.44 62.14 40.74
C ARG A 32 -27.02 60.73 40.83
N PRO A 33 -26.75 59.84 39.85
CA PRO A 33 -27.11 58.43 39.99
C PRO A 33 -26.50 57.92 41.28
N ARG A 34 -27.34 57.43 42.20
CA ARG A 34 -26.85 56.83 43.45
C ARG A 34 -25.86 55.74 43.06
N PRO A 35 -24.62 55.73 43.58
CA PRO A 35 -23.78 54.56 43.50
C PRO A 35 -24.60 53.39 44.06
N ALA A 36 -24.69 52.30 43.31
CA ALA A 36 -25.29 51.07 43.83
C ALA A 36 -24.46 50.65 45.04
N ARG A 37 -24.95 50.98 46.25
CA ARG A 37 -24.39 50.47 47.49
C ARG A 37 -24.84 49.02 47.59
N ALA A 38 -23.88 48.12 47.80
CA ALA A 38 -24.18 46.78 48.28
C ALA A 38 -25.10 46.90 49.51
N LEU A 39 -26.17 46.11 49.52
CA LEU A 39 -27.26 46.26 50.49
C LEU A 39 -26.83 45.80 51.88
N ASP A 40 -25.82 44.94 51.96
CA ASP A 40 -25.27 44.32 53.16
C ASP A 40 -23.72 44.48 53.22
N PRO A 41 -23.11 44.87 54.36
CA PRO A 41 -21.66 44.80 54.56
C PRO A 41 -21.04 43.40 54.42
N ASP A 42 -21.84 42.32 54.40
CA ASP A 42 -21.38 40.96 54.11
C ASP A 42 -21.41 40.58 52.61
N ASP A 43 -21.81 41.50 51.72
CA ASP A 43 -21.75 41.28 50.26
C ASP A 43 -20.32 41.50 49.71
N VAL A 44 -19.85 40.53 48.90
CA VAL A 44 -18.57 40.49 48.16
C VAL A 44 -17.46 41.35 48.76
N LEU A 45 -16.76 40.79 49.75
CA LEU A 45 -15.67 41.47 50.45
C LEU A 45 -14.45 41.67 49.55
N LEU A 46 -14.06 42.93 49.33
CA LEU A 46 -12.79 43.24 48.69
C LEU A 46 -11.62 42.83 49.61
N GLY A 47 -10.81 41.87 49.15
CA GLY A 47 -9.61 41.42 49.87
C GLY A 47 -9.88 40.49 51.06
N GLY A 48 -11.12 40.02 51.24
CA GLY A 48 -11.51 39.06 52.28
C GLY A 48 -12.01 37.74 51.69
N VAL A 49 -12.02 36.67 52.50
CA VAL A 49 -12.64 35.38 52.16
C VAL A 49 -14.13 35.41 52.55
N ASN A 50 -15.00 34.85 51.72
CA ASN A 50 -16.41 34.64 52.05
C ASN A 50 -16.61 33.17 52.49
N ASP A 51 -16.63 32.92 53.80
CA ASP A 51 -16.71 31.58 54.41
C ASP A 51 -18.16 31.01 54.50
N SER A 52 -19.09 31.53 53.71
CA SER A 52 -20.48 31.04 53.71
C SER A 52 -20.60 29.64 53.10
N GLU A 53 -21.36 28.76 53.74
CA GLU A 53 -21.73 27.44 53.18
C GLU A 53 -22.80 27.52 52.08
N SER A 54 -23.44 28.68 51.91
CA SER A 54 -24.50 28.90 50.92
C SER A 54 -23.97 29.52 49.62
N THR A 55 -24.57 29.17 48.48
CA THR A 55 -24.13 29.64 47.16
C THR A 55 -24.45 31.11 46.90
N THR A 56 -23.43 31.92 46.62
CA THR A 56 -23.60 33.27 46.05
C THR A 56 -24.12 33.18 44.62
N THR A 57 -25.27 33.79 44.33
CA THR A 57 -25.90 33.78 42.99
C THR A 57 -26.00 35.17 42.39
N LEU A 58 -25.39 35.38 41.22
CA LEU A 58 -25.57 36.59 40.41
C LEU A 58 -26.54 36.30 39.27
N ARG A 59 -27.69 36.98 39.22
CA ARG A 59 -28.73 36.75 38.21
C ARG A 59 -29.33 38.05 37.68
N ASN A 60 -29.42 38.18 36.36
CA ASN A 60 -30.23 39.21 35.71
C ASN A 60 -31.56 38.60 35.26
N MET A 61 -32.69 39.21 35.64
CA MET A 61 -34.04 38.72 35.37
C MET A 61 -34.81 39.53 34.32
N SER A 62 -34.26 40.63 33.80
CA SER A 62 -35.02 41.56 32.94
C SER A 62 -34.26 42.10 31.72
N GLY A 63 -33.19 41.46 31.27
CA GLY A 63 -32.51 41.87 30.03
C GLY A 63 -31.35 40.96 29.61
N ALA A 64 -30.79 41.22 28.42
CA ALA A 64 -29.65 40.49 27.85
C ALA A 64 -28.28 41.09 28.26
N ALA A 65 -28.23 41.90 29.31
CA ALA A 65 -26.99 42.55 29.77
C ALA A 65 -26.09 41.56 30.52
N THR A 66 -24.77 41.74 30.35
CA THR A 66 -23.74 40.97 31.06
C THR A 66 -23.93 41.08 32.57
N VAL A 67 -23.98 39.93 33.25
CA VAL A 67 -24.17 39.85 34.71
C VAL A 67 -22.87 40.06 35.48
N LEU A 68 -21.75 39.55 34.95
CA LEU A 68 -20.42 39.68 35.52
C LEU A 68 -19.40 40.01 34.42
N MET A 69 -18.64 41.08 34.59
CA MET A 69 -17.48 41.42 33.76
C MET A 69 -16.27 41.53 34.68
N ALA A 70 -15.27 40.67 34.46
CA ALA A 70 -13.98 40.71 35.17
C ALA A 70 -12.88 41.00 34.15
N GLU A 71 -12.16 42.11 34.34
CA GLU A 71 -11.06 42.54 33.48
C GLU A 71 -9.82 42.77 34.33
N SER A 72 -8.69 42.26 33.87
CA SER A 72 -7.39 42.55 34.46
C SER A 72 -6.41 42.96 33.35
N VAL A 73 -5.61 43.97 33.63
CA VAL A 73 -4.54 44.45 32.74
C VAL A 73 -3.27 43.62 32.95
N ASP A 74 -2.96 43.32 34.22
CA ASP A 74 -1.81 42.53 34.64
C ASP A 74 -2.28 41.45 35.64
N GLY A 75 -2.07 40.18 35.30
CA GLY A 75 -2.47 39.04 36.13
C GLY A 75 -3.83 38.42 35.75
N SER A 76 -4.34 37.55 36.61
CA SER A 76 -5.59 36.81 36.38
C SER A 76 -6.82 37.64 36.73
N ALA A 77 -7.77 37.76 35.79
CA ALA A 77 -9.07 38.35 36.07
C ALA A 77 -9.98 37.42 36.91
N ILE A 78 -9.84 36.10 36.71
CA ILE A 78 -10.54 35.04 37.46
C ILE A 78 -9.53 33.93 37.75
N ASP A 79 -9.38 33.56 39.02
CA ASP A 79 -8.67 32.37 39.49
C ASP A 79 -9.66 31.52 40.28
N ALA A 80 -10.12 30.42 39.69
CA ALA A 80 -11.13 29.54 40.27
C ALA A 80 -10.51 28.18 40.60
N ARG A 81 -10.66 27.73 41.85
CA ARG A 81 -10.03 26.51 42.37
C ARG A 81 -11.04 25.69 43.17
N SER A 82 -10.92 24.37 43.12
CA SER A 82 -11.71 23.43 43.92
C SER A 82 -10.88 22.18 44.16
N ASP A 83 -10.81 21.71 45.40
CA ASP A 83 -10.00 20.54 45.79
C ASP A 83 -10.75 19.21 45.59
N ALA A 84 -12.08 19.24 45.45
CA ALA A 84 -12.91 18.03 45.44
C ALA A 84 -13.83 17.92 44.23
N SER A 85 -14.10 19.02 43.51
CA SER A 85 -15.12 19.04 42.46
C SER A 85 -14.79 20.08 41.37
N GLN A 86 -15.80 20.51 40.62
CA GLN A 86 -15.68 21.48 39.54
C GLN A 86 -15.42 22.87 40.11
N ALA A 87 -14.27 23.45 39.77
CA ALA A 87 -14.00 24.86 40.04
C ALA A 87 -14.87 25.78 39.16
N ILE A 88 -15.13 25.37 37.91
CA ILE A 88 -16.00 26.08 36.96
C ILE A 88 -16.95 25.07 36.32
N CYS A 89 -18.25 25.33 36.39
CA CYS A 89 -19.27 24.62 35.63
C CYS A 89 -20.05 25.65 34.80
N ALA A 90 -19.91 25.57 33.47
CA ALA A 90 -20.59 26.48 32.55
C ALA A 90 -21.55 25.68 31.66
N VAL A 91 -22.81 26.10 31.64
CA VAL A 91 -23.86 25.45 30.86
C VAL A 91 -24.57 26.51 30.02
N SER A 92 -24.69 26.26 28.72
CA SER A 92 -25.50 27.05 27.79
C SER A 92 -26.45 26.12 27.06
N ASN A 93 -27.71 26.53 26.88
CA ASN A 93 -28.73 25.71 26.23
C ASN A 93 -28.81 25.93 24.72
N THR A 94 -28.17 26.98 24.18
CA THR A 94 -28.38 27.40 22.79
C THR A 94 -27.09 27.66 22.03
N GLU A 95 -26.12 28.32 22.67
CA GLU A 95 -24.92 28.79 21.99
C GLU A 95 -23.67 28.32 22.73
N VAL A 96 -22.82 29.26 23.17
CA VAL A 96 -21.52 28.96 23.74
C VAL A 96 -21.57 29.11 25.26
N ALA A 97 -21.12 28.10 25.97
CA ALA A 97 -20.96 28.16 27.42
C ALA A 97 -19.65 28.87 27.82
N ILE A 98 -18.55 28.61 27.08
CA ILE A 98 -17.23 29.21 27.31
C ILE A 98 -16.57 29.52 25.98
N THR A 99 -16.10 30.75 25.82
CA THR A 99 -15.19 31.16 24.74
C THR A 99 -13.86 31.56 25.35
N ALA A 100 -12.78 30.89 24.96
CA ALA A 100 -11.42 31.23 25.40
C ALA A 100 -10.57 31.59 24.18
N VAL A 101 -9.99 32.79 24.18
CA VAL A 101 -9.19 33.30 23.06
C VAL A 101 -7.87 33.84 23.58
N SER A 102 -6.76 33.37 23.03
CA SER A 102 -5.43 33.95 23.21
C SER A 102 -4.89 34.41 21.87
N LYS A 103 -4.35 35.63 21.81
CA LYS A 103 -3.75 36.18 20.59
C LYS A 103 -2.30 35.72 20.35
N GLN A 104 -1.66 35.12 21.35
CA GLN A 104 -0.22 34.82 21.30
C GLN A 104 0.18 33.42 21.75
N ARG A 105 -0.51 32.82 22.74
CA ARG A 105 -0.05 31.58 23.36
C ARG A 105 -1.18 30.55 23.44
N ILE A 106 -1.76 30.39 24.63
CA ILE A 106 -2.65 29.29 24.95
C ILE A 106 -3.99 29.90 25.35
N GLY A 107 -5.07 29.49 24.66
CA GLY A 107 -6.44 29.85 25.05
C GLY A 107 -6.94 28.97 26.20
N VAL A 108 -6.72 27.65 26.08
CA VAL A 108 -7.10 26.64 27.08
C VAL A 108 -5.93 25.66 27.24
N VAL A 109 -5.62 25.31 28.48
CA VAL A 109 -4.75 24.18 28.81
C VAL A 109 -5.51 23.26 29.76
N GLY A 110 -5.41 21.95 29.54
CA GLY A 110 -5.96 20.95 30.45
C GLY A 110 -4.88 19.94 30.82
N TRP A 111 -4.76 19.67 32.12
CA TRP A 111 -3.81 18.71 32.67
C TRP A 111 -4.59 17.63 33.41
N GLY A 112 -4.23 16.37 33.18
CA GLY A 112 -4.68 15.27 34.01
C GLY A 112 -3.55 14.90 34.97
N GLY A 113 -3.76 15.05 36.27
CA GLY A 113 -2.73 14.85 37.29
C GLY A 113 -1.84 16.08 37.49
N GLU A 114 -0.83 15.95 38.35
CA GLU A 114 0.10 17.04 38.67
C GLU A 114 1.02 17.39 37.48
N PRO A 115 1.29 18.68 37.22
CA PRO A 115 2.12 19.11 36.07
C PRO A 115 3.56 18.63 36.09
N ASP A 116 4.06 18.18 37.25
CA ASP A 116 5.43 17.68 37.44
C ASP A 116 5.57 16.18 37.18
N GLY A 117 4.50 15.51 36.72
CA GLY A 117 4.51 14.09 36.39
C GLY A 117 4.45 13.17 37.61
N SER A 118 4.18 13.71 38.81
CA SER A 118 4.04 12.91 40.04
C SER A 118 2.68 12.20 40.12
N GLY A 119 2.52 11.16 39.28
CA GLY A 119 1.65 10.02 39.58
C GLY A 119 0.13 10.26 39.55
N GLY A 120 -0.43 10.38 38.35
CA GLY A 120 -1.85 10.11 38.09
C GLY A 120 -1.99 9.17 36.89
N SER A 121 -2.05 7.86 37.09
CA SER A 121 -2.40 6.95 36.00
C SER A 121 -3.89 7.09 35.68
N GLY A 122 -4.24 7.44 34.44
CA GLY A 122 -5.62 7.42 33.95
C GLY A 122 -6.42 8.73 34.05
N THR A 123 -5.74 9.87 34.20
CA THR A 123 -6.39 11.20 34.22
C THR A 123 -6.57 11.79 32.82
N THR A 124 -7.58 12.64 32.62
CA THR A 124 -7.83 13.34 31.35
C THR A 124 -7.65 14.84 31.54
N GLY A 125 -6.78 15.46 30.74
CA GLY A 125 -6.61 16.92 30.77
C GLY A 125 -7.73 17.67 30.07
N VAL A 126 -8.04 17.28 28.83
CA VAL A 126 -9.16 17.83 28.05
C VAL A 126 -10.00 16.68 27.52
N MET A 127 -11.30 16.67 27.83
CA MET A 127 -12.26 15.72 27.31
C MET A 127 -13.34 16.46 26.51
N GLY A 128 -13.48 16.12 25.23
CA GLY A 128 -14.61 16.57 24.43
C GLY A 128 -15.53 15.40 24.10
N GLN A 129 -16.79 15.49 24.52
CA GLN A 129 -17.83 14.52 24.20
C GLN A 129 -18.94 15.23 23.45
N SER A 130 -19.41 14.63 22.36
CA SER A 130 -20.56 15.14 21.61
C SER A 130 -21.49 14.02 21.17
N GLY A 131 -22.80 14.28 21.25
CA GLY A 131 -23.83 13.41 20.66
C GLY A 131 -23.99 13.59 19.13
N GLY A 132 -23.36 14.63 18.55
CA GLY A 132 -23.33 14.90 17.12
C GLY A 132 -22.32 16.00 16.76
N GLY A 133 -21.59 15.86 15.65
CA GLY A 133 -20.47 16.77 15.30
C GLY A 133 -19.18 16.46 16.05
N TYR A 134 -18.28 17.44 16.19
CA TYR A 134 -16.97 17.25 16.80
C TYR A 134 -17.01 17.44 18.32
N GLY A 135 -16.52 16.46 19.09
CA GLY A 135 -16.25 16.63 20.53
C GLY A 135 -15.04 17.54 20.76
N VAL A 136 -13.97 17.35 19.99
CA VAL A 136 -12.78 18.21 19.92
C VAL A 136 -12.41 18.38 18.45
N ALA A 137 -12.08 19.60 18.02
CA ALA A 137 -11.60 19.88 16.68
C ALA A 137 -10.33 20.73 16.74
N GLY A 138 -9.26 20.25 16.11
CA GLY A 138 -8.01 21.01 15.94
C GLY A 138 -7.92 21.56 14.52
N ILE A 139 -7.97 22.89 14.37
CA ILE A 139 -7.91 23.57 13.08
C ILE A 139 -6.71 24.53 13.12
N ALA A 140 -5.76 24.34 12.21
CA ALA A 140 -4.58 25.19 12.07
C ALA A 140 -4.47 25.71 10.63
N LYS A 141 -4.08 26.99 10.48
CA LYS A 141 -3.71 27.56 9.15
C LYS A 141 -2.31 27.13 8.73
N THR A 142 -1.42 26.94 9.71
CA THR A 142 -0.02 26.51 9.58
C THR A 142 0.31 25.65 10.79
N GLY A 143 1.14 24.61 10.62
CA GLY A 143 1.49 23.70 11.72
C GLY A 143 0.41 22.65 12.01
N GLU A 144 0.44 22.09 13.20
CA GLU A 144 -0.42 20.97 13.61
C GLU A 144 -1.73 21.47 14.21
N GLY A 145 -2.87 20.98 13.71
CA GLY A 145 -4.17 21.21 14.33
C GLY A 145 -4.35 20.38 15.60
N VAL A 146 -3.89 19.13 15.57
CA VAL A 146 -3.85 18.19 16.71
C VAL A 146 -2.49 17.49 16.67
N HIS A 147 -1.81 17.44 17.80
CA HIS A 147 -0.56 16.71 17.98
C HIS A 147 -0.74 15.73 19.15
N GLY A 148 -0.43 14.45 18.92
CA GLY A 148 -0.44 13.43 19.97
C GLY A 148 0.93 12.77 20.07
N SER A 149 1.55 12.90 21.24
CA SER A 149 2.82 12.26 21.57
C SER A 149 2.66 11.39 22.81
N SER A 150 3.40 10.28 22.86
CA SER A 150 3.43 9.40 24.03
C SER A 150 4.79 8.73 24.15
N GLU A 151 5.33 8.69 25.37
CA GLU A 151 6.56 7.94 25.68
C GLU A 151 6.30 6.43 25.76
N ALA A 152 5.09 6.02 26.13
CA ALA A 152 4.67 4.62 26.20
C ALA A 152 3.17 4.48 25.87
N GLY A 153 2.85 3.71 24.84
CA GLY A 153 1.48 3.49 24.37
C GLY A 153 1.10 4.32 23.15
N LEU A 154 -0.20 4.60 22.97
CA LEU A 154 -0.72 5.30 21.80
C LEU A 154 -0.67 6.81 22.00
N GLY A 155 0.00 7.55 21.09
CA GLY A 155 -0.07 9.02 21.06
C GLY A 155 -1.43 9.53 20.58
N VAL A 156 -2.03 8.83 19.60
CA VAL A 156 -3.41 9.08 19.11
C VAL A 156 -4.11 7.74 18.95
N TYR A 157 -5.31 7.62 19.53
CA TYR A 157 -6.18 6.46 19.37
C TYR A 157 -7.50 6.87 18.74
N ALA A 158 -7.89 6.18 17.68
CA ALA A 158 -9.17 6.38 17.01
C ALA A 158 -9.89 5.04 16.85
N ARG A 159 -11.17 5.01 17.23
CA ARG A 159 -12.04 3.85 17.11
C ARG A 159 -13.40 4.27 16.56
N SER A 160 -13.95 3.45 15.66
CA SER A 160 -15.32 3.55 15.20
C SER A 160 -15.91 2.15 15.10
N ASP A 161 -17.14 1.95 15.59
CA ASP A 161 -17.79 0.64 15.55
C ASP A 161 -18.49 0.37 14.20
N SER A 162 -18.75 1.40 13.39
CA SER A 162 -19.48 1.26 12.12
C SER A 162 -19.06 2.21 11.00
N GLY A 163 -18.06 3.07 11.23
CA GLY A 163 -17.67 4.13 10.30
C GLY A 163 -16.16 4.28 10.17
N ILE A 164 -15.75 5.39 9.54
CA ILE A 164 -14.34 5.72 9.39
C ILE A 164 -13.82 6.29 10.71
N ALA A 165 -12.85 5.63 11.32
CA ALA A 165 -12.18 6.13 12.51
C ALA A 165 -11.18 7.26 12.19
N VAL A 166 -10.45 7.15 11.07
CA VAL A 166 -9.49 8.15 10.60
C VAL A 166 -9.69 8.40 9.11
N CYS A 167 -9.90 9.66 8.74
CA CYS A 167 -9.98 10.11 7.34
C CYS A 167 -8.91 11.18 7.11
N ALA A 168 -7.95 10.90 6.23
CA ALA A 168 -6.90 11.85 5.85
C ALA A 168 -7.06 12.24 4.38
N VAL A 169 -7.08 13.55 4.12
CA VAL A 169 -7.24 14.12 2.77
C VAL A 169 -6.19 15.21 2.59
N CYS A 170 -5.45 15.16 1.47
CA CYS A 170 -4.46 16.18 1.10
C CYS A 170 -4.58 16.51 -0.38
N LEU A 171 -4.48 17.80 -0.74
CA LEU A 171 -4.63 18.27 -2.13
C LEU A 171 -3.32 18.30 -2.91
N GLY A 172 -2.16 18.35 -2.25
CA GLY A 172 -0.88 18.61 -2.92
C GLY A 172 0.35 18.00 -2.25
N GLY A 173 0.18 17.01 -1.37
CA GLY A 173 1.26 16.39 -0.63
C GLY A 173 0.85 15.06 0.01
N THR A 174 1.61 14.63 1.01
CA THR A 174 1.36 13.39 1.74
C THR A 174 0.22 13.56 2.75
N ALA A 175 -0.80 12.70 2.69
CA ALA A 175 -1.91 12.72 3.64
C ALA A 175 -1.60 11.94 4.92
N ILE A 176 -0.86 10.84 4.82
CA ILE A 176 -0.38 10.02 5.93
C ILE A 176 1.07 9.67 5.63
N ASP A 177 1.98 10.06 6.52
CA ASP A 177 3.39 9.67 6.52
C ASP A 177 3.66 8.86 7.79
N ALA A 178 4.02 7.59 7.63
CA ALA A 178 4.17 6.65 8.74
C ALA A 178 5.52 5.95 8.62
N TRP A 179 6.33 6.03 9.67
CA TRP A 179 7.70 5.54 9.68
C TRP A 179 8.10 5.07 11.08
N THR A 180 9.14 4.24 11.15
CA THR A 180 9.77 3.76 12.38
C THR A 180 11.28 3.90 12.24
N GLU A 181 11.96 4.33 13.30
CA GLU A 181 13.43 4.40 13.37
C GLU A 181 14.05 3.12 13.93
N SER A 182 13.23 2.10 14.24
CA SER A 182 13.75 0.86 14.82
C SER A 182 14.54 0.04 13.81
N GLU A 183 15.66 -0.52 14.27
CA GLU A 183 16.43 -1.53 13.53
C GLU A 183 15.81 -2.94 13.62
N ASP A 184 14.78 -3.14 14.46
CA ASP A 184 14.09 -4.42 14.60
C ASP A 184 13.14 -4.66 13.40
N PRO A 185 13.40 -5.67 12.55
CA PRO A 185 12.60 -5.93 11.35
C PRO A 185 11.18 -6.43 11.66
N THR A 186 10.85 -6.74 12.92
CA THR A 186 9.50 -7.15 13.33
C THR A 186 8.55 -5.98 13.56
N ILE A 187 9.08 -4.76 13.62
CA ILE A 187 8.30 -3.55 13.88
C ILE A 187 7.81 -2.95 12.57
N ALA A 188 6.50 -2.91 12.38
CA ALA A 188 5.87 -2.26 11.24
C ALA A 188 5.44 -0.83 11.60
N ALA A 189 5.76 0.13 10.72
CA ALA A 189 5.22 1.50 10.83
C ALA A 189 3.69 1.52 10.60
N VAL A 190 3.19 0.61 9.75
CA VAL A 190 1.75 0.41 9.49
C VAL A 190 1.45 -1.08 9.54
N ASP A 191 0.59 -1.49 10.48
CA ASP A 191 0.02 -2.83 10.56
C ASP A 191 -1.48 -2.76 10.30
N ALA A 192 -1.92 -3.31 9.18
CA ALA A 192 -3.31 -3.32 8.76
C ALA A 192 -3.84 -4.77 8.72
N ARG A 193 -4.91 -5.03 9.47
CA ARG A 193 -5.49 -6.37 9.62
C ARG A 193 -7.00 -6.34 9.40
N HIS A 194 -7.52 -7.39 8.77
CA HIS A 194 -8.96 -7.59 8.62
C HIS A 194 -9.27 -9.09 8.56
N GLU A 195 -10.34 -9.53 9.23
CA GLU A 195 -10.66 -10.97 9.34
C GLU A 195 -11.29 -11.58 8.08
N GLN A 196 -12.12 -10.82 7.36
CA GLN A 196 -12.95 -11.36 6.25
C GLN A 196 -12.93 -10.53 4.95
N GLY A 197 -11.93 -9.67 4.73
CA GLY A 197 -12.04 -8.53 3.81
C GLY A 197 -10.74 -7.77 3.64
N GLU A 198 -10.81 -6.60 2.99
CA GLU A 198 -9.62 -5.84 2.59
C GLU A 198 -9.06 -5.03 3.76
N ALA A 199 -7.85 -5.37 4.21
CA ALA A 199 -7.13 -4.56 5.20
C ALA A 199 -6.48 -3.31 4.59
N VAL A 200 -5.96 -3.43 3.36
CA VAL A 200 -5.34 -2.33 2.60
C VAL A 200 -5.86 -2.36 1.18
N ARG A 201 -6.37 -1.22 0.70
CA ARG A 201 -6.80 -1.03 -0.68
C ARG A 201 -6.25 0.28 -1.22
N GLY A 202 -5.37 0.22 -2.21
CA GLY A 202 -4.91 1.41 -2.94
C GLY A 202 -5.62 1.55 -4.27
N TRP A 203 -6.19 2.72 -4.54
CA TRP A 203 -6.80 3.06 -5.83
C TRP A 203 -6.17 4.33 -6.38
N SER A 204 -5.87 4.34 -7.67
CA SER A 204 -5.35 5.52 -8.38
C SER A 204 -5.96 5.56 -9.78
N GLY A 205 -6.49 6.72 -10.16
CA GLY A 205 -7.08 6.94 -11.49
C GLY A 205 -6.04 7.19 -12.59
N ALA A 206 -4.76 7.39 -12.24
CA ALA A 206 -3.72 7.78 -13.19
C ALA A 206 -2.33 7.14 -12.94
N ALA A 207 -2.09 6.57 -11.76
CA ALA A 207 -0.78 6.09 -11.36
C ALA A 207 -0.89 4.83 -10.48
N THR A 208 -0.02 4.71 -9.48
CA THR A 208 0.05 3.52 -8.62
C THR A 208 -0.89 3.66 -7.43
N GLY A 209 -1.71 2.64 -7.16
CA GLY A 209 -2.56 2.57 -5.97
C GLY A 209 -1.80 2.10 -4.73
N VAL A 210 -1.05 1.00 -4.83
CA VAL A 210 -0.17 0.46 -3.78
C VAL A 210 1.20 0.21 -4.39
N HIS A 211 2.26 0.79 -3.80
CA HIS A 211 3.63 0.59 -4.22
C HIS A 211 4.47 0.18 -3.02
N GLY A 212 5.05 -1.03 -3.06
CA GLY A 212 6.06 -1.45 -2.11
C GLY A 212 7.45 -1.33 -2.72
N ILE A 213 8.28 -0.45 -2.16
CA ILE A 213 9.71 -0.32 -2.49
C ILE A 213 10.48 -0.79 -1.27
N THR A 214 11.55 -1.54 -1.48
CA THR A 214 12.51 -1.84 -0.41
C THR A 214 13.91 -1.52 -0.90
N GLU A 215 14.60 -0.67 -0.15
CA GLU A 215 16.01 -0.39 -0.35
C GLU A 215 16.79 -1.34 0.58
N GLY A 216 17.70 -2.14 0.03
CA GLY A 216 18.42 -3.14 0.83
C GLY A 216 19.31 -2.48 1.90
N SER A 217 19.10 -2.82 3.17
CA SER A 217 20.12 -2.68 4.20
C SER A 217 21.15 -3.80 4.04
N PHE A 218 22.43 -3.49 4.25
CA PHE A 218 23.52 -4.45 4.15
C PHE A 218 23.80 -5.08 5.52
N ASP A 219 23.32 -6.30 5.75
CA ASP A 219 23.81 -7.12 6.85
C ASP A 219 25.19 -7.68 6.46
N TRP A 220 26.16 -7.63 7.38
CA TRP A 220 27.51 -8.24 7.21
C TRP A 220 27.44 -9.76 6.90
N ALA A 221 26.29 -10.40 7.15
CA ALA A 221 26.03 -11.81 6.88
C ALA A 221 25.50 -12.10 5.45
N GLY A 222 25.27 -11.08 4.61
CA GLY A 222 24.92 -11.25 3.20
C GLY A 222 23.56 -11.90 2.93
N ASN A 223 22.64 -11.89 3.91
CA ASN A 223 21.30 -12.45 3.75
C ASN A 223 20.38 -11.45 3.00
N ARG A 224 19.59 -11.94 2.05
CA ARG A 224 18.82 -11.11 1.10
C ARG A 224 17.38 -11.61 0.99
N ASP A 225 16.52 -11.18 1.89
CA ASP A 225 15.07 -11.27 1.70
C ASP A 225 14.46 -9.86 1.80
N VAL A 226 14.69 -9.09 0.73
CA VAL A 226 14.22 -7.72 0.56
C VAL A 226 13.00 -7.79 -0.36
N VAL A 227 11.79 -7.60 0.18
CA VAL A 227 10.54 -7.77 -0.58
C VAL A 227 9.69 -6.50 -0.51
N GLY A 228 9.46 -5.86 -1.67
CA GLY A 228 8.62 -4.67 -1.78
C GLY A 228 7.13 -4.98 -1.54
N VAL A 229 6.58 -5.95 -2.29
CA VAL A 229 5.20 -6.41 -2.12
C VAL A 229 5.20 -7.93 -1.99
N PHE A 230 4.76 -8.46 -0.84
CA PHE A 230 4.67 -9.89 -0.60
C PHE A 230 3.23 -10.32 -0.36
N GLY A 231 2.71 -11.14 -1.27
CA GLY A 231 1.37 -11.71 -1.16
C GLY A 231 1.41 -13.19 -0.80
N ILE A 232 0.91 -13.55 0.38
CA ILE A 232 0.78 -14.95 0.81
C ILE A 232 -0.70 -15.27 1.00
N SER A 233 -1.17 -16.34 0.37
CA SER A 233 -2.45 -16.96 0.74
C SER A 233 -2.19 -18.26 1.49
N ARG A 234 -2.62 -18.35 2.76
CA ARG A 234 -2.59 -19.57 3.57
C ARG A 234 -4.01 -19.99 3.91
N SER A 235 -4.32 -21.27 3.76
CA SER A 235 -5.51 -21.88 4.37
C SER A 235 -5.20 -22.11 5.85
N VAL A 236 -6.10 -21.68 6.74
CA VAL A 236 -5.94 -21.90 8.19
C VAL A 236 -6.53 -23.24 8.67
N ASP A 237 -7.23 -24.02 7.83
CA ASP A 237 -8.01 -25.17 8.31
C ASP A 237 -7.90 -26.47 7.48
N GLY A 238 -6.74 -26.83 6.95
CA GLY A 238 -6.50 -28.20 6.42
C GLY A 238 -7.35 -28.64 5.21
N PHE A 239 -8.26 -27.80 4.71
CA PHE A 239 -8.96 -27.96 3.45
C PHE A 239 -8.27 -27.04 2.43
N GLY A 240 -7.93 -27.60 1.26
CA GLY A 240 -7.09 -26.97 0.24
C GLY A 240 -7.47 -25.51 -0.04
N GLY A 241 -6.55 -24.60 0.29
CA GLY A 241 -6.73 -23.17 0.09
C GLY A 241 -6.63 -22.80 -1.38
N ASN A 242 -7.73 -22.33 -1.96
CA ASN A 242 -7.70 -21.56 -3.19
C ASN A 242 -7.51 -20.08 -2.79
N GLY A 243 -6.36 -19.51 -3.10
CA GLY A 243 -6.17 -18.08 -2.92
C GLY A 243 -5.00 -17.53 -3.73
N ILE A 244 -5.16 -16.30 -4.19
CA ILE A 244 -4.20 -15.60 -5.04
C ILE A 244 -3.30 -14.77 -4.11
N GLY A 245 -1.98 -15.01 -4.15
CA GLY A 245 -1.02 -14.19 -3.40
C GLY A 245 -0.93 -12.77 -3.94
N VAL A 246 -0.70 -12.63 -5.26
CA VAL A 246 -0.63 -11.34 -5.97
C VAL A 246 -1.49 -11.42 -7.22
N GLU A 247 -2.48 -10.53 -7.34
CA GLU A 247 -3.34 -10.41 -8.52
C GLU A 247 -3.09 -9.07 -9.22
N GLY A 248 -2.76 -9.11 -10.51
CA GLY A 248 -2.69 -7.92 -11.37
C GLY A 248 -3.70 -8.01 -12.51
N ARG A 249 -4.68 -7.10 -12.54
CA ARG A 249 -5.69 -7.01 -13.61
C ARG A 249 -5.44 -5.78 -14.47
N SER A 250 -5.41 -5.96 -15.79
CA SER A 250 -5.35 -4.86 -16.75
C SER A 250 -6.13 -5.23 -18.01
N GLU A 251 -6.97 -4.32 -18.50
CA GLU A 251 -7.77 -4.51 -19.73
C GLU A 251 -6.98 -4.14 -20.99
N THR A 252 -5.95 -3.30 -20.85
CA THR A 252 -5.23 -2.67 -21.97
C THR A 252 -3.71 -2.84 -21.90
N ALA A 253 -3.17 -3.30 -20.77
CA ALA A 253 -1.73 -3.34 -20.52
C ALA A 253 -1.31 -4.57 -19.69
N ILE A 254 -0.15 -4.48 -19.04
CA ILE A 254 0.44 -5.56 -18.24
C ILE A 254 -0.23 -5.57 -16.85
N GLY A 255 -0.77 -6.72 -16.44
CA GLY A 255 -1.33 -6.91 -15.10
C GLY A 255 -0.25 -7.06 -14.02
N VAL A 256 0.76 -7.91 -14.25
CA VAL A 256 1.92 -8.13 -13.37
C VAL A 256 3.20 -8.11 -14.21
N LEU A 257 4.18 -7.30 -13.83
CA LEU A 257 5.50 -7.22 -14.46
C LEU A 257 6.57 -7.65 -13.47
N GLY A 258 7.39 -8.63 -13.84
CA GLY A 258 8.60 -8.98 -13.11
C GLY A 258 9.84 -8.66 -13.94
N GLU A 259 10.71 -7.77 -13.43
CA GLU A 259 12.00 -7.43 -14.05
C GLU A 259 13.15 -7.99 -13.20
N GLY A 260 14.11 -8.68 -13.82
CA GLY A 260 15.26 -9.25 -13.11
C GLY A 260 15.88 -10.45 -13.84
N GLN A 261 16.88 -11.09 -13.21
CA GLN A 261 17.47 -12.34 -13.72
C GLN A 261 16.42 -13.47 -13.85
N GLN A 262 15.42 -13.45 -12.97
CA GLN A 262 14.19 -14.22 -13.08
C GLN A 262 13.02 -13.25 -12.84
N GLY A 263 12.31 -12.84 -13.89
CA GLY A 263 11.20 -11.89 -13.77
C GLY A 263 9.97 -12.50 -13.09
N VAL A 264 9.49 -13.63 -13.63
CA VAL A 264 8.37 -14.40 -13.06
C VAL A 264 8.79 -15.85 -12.94
N HIS A 265 8.82 -16.38 -11.71
CA HIS A 265 9.14 -17.77 -11.44
C HIS A 265 7.92 -18.48 -10.83
N GLY A 266 7.38 -19.47 -11.54
CA GLY A 266 6.33 -20.33 -11.01
C GLY A 266 6.91 -21.68 -10.59
N ARG A 267 6.77 -22.02 -9.30
CA ARG A 267 7.24 -23.28 -8.70
C ARG A 267 6.06 -24.02 -8.09
N SER A 268 5.96 -25.32 -8.33
CA SER A 268 4.99 -26.19 -7.66
C SER A 268 5.70 -27.39 -7.07
N ASP A 269 5.49 -27.62 -5.77
CA ASP A 269 5.98 -28.83 -5.06
C ASP A 269 4.97 -29.98 -5.08
N SER A 270 3.82 -29.79 -5.74
CA SER A 270 2.79 -30.82 -5.85
C SER A 270 3.15 -31.83 -6.93
N THR A 271 2.88 -33.10 -6.68
CA THR A 271 3.08 -34.21 -7.65
C THR A 271 2.24 -34.08 -8.91
N SER A 272 1.22 -33.21 -8.92
CA SER A 272 0.37 -32.92 -10.07
C SER A 272 0.08 -31.42 -10.25
N GLY A 273 0.82 -30.55 -9.55
CA GLY A 273 0.60 -29.11 -9.61
C GLY A 273 1.34 -28.47 -10.78
N VAL A 274 0.82 -27.35 -11.28
CA VAL A 274 1.43 -26.58 -12.36
C VAL A 274 2.14 -25.37 -11.76
N GLY A 275 3.42 -25.16 -12.11
CA GLY A 275 4.18 -23.99 -11.66
C GLY A 275 3.74 -22.69 -12.34
N VAL A 276 3.54 -22.72 -13.67
CA VAL A 276 3.06 -21.58 -14.47
C VAL A 276 1.98 -22.06 -15.43
N THR A 277 0.80 -21.43 -15.38
CA THR A 277 -0.28 -21.66 -16.34
C THR A 277 -0.55 -20.38 -17.11
N GLY A 278 -0.48 -20.45 -18.45
CA GLY A 278 -0.94 -19.38 -19.33
C GLY A 278 -2.20 -19.84 -20.08
N GLN A 279 -3.35 -19.17 -19.85
CA GLN A 279 -4.61 -19.51 -20.50
C GLN A 279 -5.20 -18.28 -21.19
N SER A 280 -5.61 -18.45 -22.45
CA SER A 280 -6.44 -17.47 -23.16
C SER A 280 -7.77 -18.10 -23.55
N THR A 281 -8.87 -17.50 -23.11
CA THR A 281 -10.24 -17.93 -23.47
C THR A 281 -10.72 -17.37 -24.81
N ALA A 282 -10.00 -16.39 -25.39
CA ALA A 282 -10.43 -15.62 -26.55
C ALA A 282 -9.73 -16.04 -27.88
N ASN A 283 -9.46 -17.33 -28.09
CA ASN A 283 -8.72 -17.84 -29.26
C ASN A 283 -7.31 -17.22 -29.46
N SER A 284 -6.66 -16.73 -28.40
CA SER A 284 -5.33 -16.10 -28.46
C SER A 284 -4.23 -17.03 -27.94
N THR A 285 -3.04 -16.49 -27.67
CA THR A 285 -1.92 -17.23 -27.07
C THR A 285 -2.06 -17.30 -25.54
N GLY A 286 -1.88 -18.50 -24.96
CA GLY A 286 -1.86 -18.68 -23.49
C GLY A 286 -0.56 -18.24 -22.84
N LEU A 287 0.58 -18.65 -23.43
CA LEU A 287 1.93 -18.25 -23.01
C LEU A 287 2.79 -17.87 -24.24
N LEU A 288 3.32 -16.64 -24.24
CA LEU A 288 4.22 -16.14 -25.27
C LEU A 288 5.65 -16.02 -24.72
N GLY A 289 6.55 -16.89 -25.18
CA GLY A 289 7.99 -16.77 -24.92
C GLY A 289 8.68 -16.10 -26.10
N HIS A 290 9.37 -14.98 -25.86
CA HIS A 290 10.18 -14.32 -26.89
C HIS A 290 11.56 -13.95 -26.35
N SER A 291 12.56 -13.96 -27.21
CA SER A 291 13.90 -13.49 -26.88
C SER A 291 14.47 -12.67 -28.05
N ARG A 292 15.11 -11.53 -27.75
CA ARG A 292 15.64 -10.56 -28.72
C ARG A 292 16.69 -9.63 -28.09
N LEU A 293 17.33 -8.80 -28.91
CA LEU A 293 18.15 -7.67 -28.48
C LEU A 293 17.32 -6.36 -28.50
N GLY A 294 17.18 -5.67 -27.35
CA GLY A 294 16.53 -4.34 -27.24
C GLY A 294 15.09 -4.29 -26.67
N ARG A 295 14.61 -3.08 -26.32
CA ARG A 295 13.27 -2.78 -25.74
C ARG A 295 12.20 -2.45 -26.80
N GLY A 296 11.99 -3.29 -27.82
CA GLY A 296 10.89 -3.12 -28.78
C GLY A 296 9.50 -3.55 -28.25
N MET A 297 8.47 -3.62 -29.08
CA MET A 297 7.21 -4.30 -28.72
C MET A 297 7.33 -5.81 -28.99
N PRO A 298 6.80 -6.71 -28.14
CA PRO A 298 6.78 -8.15 -28.43
C PRO A 298 6.09 -8.44 -29.78
N PRO A 299 6.47 -9.50 -30.50
CA PRO A 299 5.77 -9.88 -31.72
C PRO A 299 4.29 -10.20 -31.41
N PRO A 300 3.36 -9.95 -32.35
CA PRO A 300 1.96 -10.31 -32.17
C PRO A 300 1.79 -11.79 -31.80
N ALA A 301 0.97 -12.05 -30.80
CA ALA A 301 0.60 -13.39 -30.36
C ALA A 301 -0.03 -14.18 -31.53
N ALA A 302 0.53 -15.34 -31.86
CA ALA A 302 -0.05 -16.23 -32.86
C ALA A 302 -1.34 -16.86 -32.30
N ALA A 303 -2.48 -16.58 -32.95
CA ALA A 303 -3.79 -17.07 -32.51
C ALA A 303 -3.80 -18.59 -32.30
N LYS A 304 -4.55 -19.05 -31.28
CA LYS A 304 -4.73 -20.46 -30.94
C LYS A 304 -3.45 -21.23 -30.60
N THR A 305 -2.48 -20.56 -29.95
CA THR A 305 -1.21 -21.19 -29.56
C THR A 305 -1.11 -21.34 -28.04
N GLY A 306 -0.81 -22.55 -27.55
CA GLY A 306 -0.52 -22.78 -26.12
C GLY A 306 0.80 -22.14 -25.71
N VAL A 307 1.90 -22.58 -26.35
CA VAL A 307 3.26 -22.02 -26.18
C VAL A 307 3.79 -21.57 -27.54
N TYR A 308 4.00 -20.27 -27.72
CA TYR A 308 4.70 -19.73 -28.89
C TYR A 308 6.12 -19.35 -28.49
N GLY A 309 7.11 -20.04 -29.04
CA GLY A 309 8.53 -19.75 -28.84
C GLY A 309 9.14 -19.08 -30.07
N TYR A 310 9.64 -17.84 -29.91
CA TYR A 310 10.26 -17.05 -30.97
C TYR A 310 11.67 -16.60 -30.58
N ALA A 311 12.64 -16.81 -31.48
CA ALA A 311 14.03 -16.41 -31.29
C ALA A 311 14.62 -16.00 -32.65
N ASP A 312 15.14 -14.77 -32.76
CA ASP A 312 15.62 -14.16 -34.01
C ASP A 312 17.05 -13.59 -33.94
N GLN A 313 17.81 -13.98 -32.91
CA GLN A 313 19.11 -13.38 -32.64
C GLN A 313 20.18 -13.81 -33.65
N ASP A 314 20.29 -15.12 -33.91
CA ASP A 314 21.29 -15.71 -34.80
C ASP A 314 20.93 -17.16 -35.18
N ALA A 315 21.81 -17.84 -35.93
CA ALA A 315 21.61 -19.22 -36.38
C ALA A 315 21.61 -20.27 -35.25
N GLY A 316 22.04 -19.92 -34.04
CA GLY A 316 22.02 -20.76 -32.85
C GLY A 316 20.83 -20.53 -31.93
N ALA A 317 19.99 -19.53 -32.24
CA ALA A 317 18.80 -19.19 -31.48
C ALA A 317 17.78 -20.35 -31.43
N ARG A 318 17.11 -20.52 -30.28
CA ARG A 318 16.12 -21.58 -30.05
C ARG A 318 14.81 -20.96 -29.57
N GLY A 319 13.73 -21.16 -30.34
CA GLY A 319 12.40 -20.70 -29.92
C GLY A 319 11.85 -21.49 -28.72
N VAL A 320 12.04 -22.81 -28.71
CA VAL A 320 11.69 -23.71 -27.61
C VAL A 320 12.80 -24.75 -27.45
N TYR A 321 13.28 -24.99 -26.22
CA TYR A 321 14.28 -26.02 -25.93
C TYR A 321 13.76 -26.99 -24.87
N GLY A 322 13.54 -28.24 -25.28
CA GLY A 322 13.19 -29.34 -24.38
C GLY A 322 14.37 -30.28 -24.17
N ARG A 323 14.72 -30.58 -22.92
CA ARG A 323 15.81 -31.50 -22.55
C ARG A 323 15.37 -32.37 -21.39
N SER A 324 15.65 -33.67 -21.48
CA SER A 324 15.55 -34.61 -20.37
C SER A 324 16.78 -35.51 -20.36
N THR A 325 17.30 -35.82 -19.17
CA THR A 325 18.47 -36.71 -18.98
C THR A 325 18.06 -38.18 -18.80
N ALA A 326 16.80 -38.42 -18.43
CA ALA A 326 16.28 -39.76 -18.15
C ALA A 326 15.01 -40.13 -18.96
N GLY A 327 14.33 -39.15 -19.56
CA GLY A 327 13.06 -39.35 -20.28
C GLY A 327 13.00 -38.58 -21.60
N ALA A 328 11.78 -38.27 -22.05
CA ALA A 328 11.58 -37.53 -23.30
C ALA A 328 11.86 -36.03 -23.11
N GLY A 329 12.68 -35.43 -24.00
CA GLY A 329 12.89 -33.98 -24.04
C GLY A 329 11.67 -33.20 -24.54
N GLY A 330 10.74 -33.87 -25.23
CA GLY A 330 9.43 -33.36 -25.63
C GLY A 330 8.46 -34.51 -25.89
N TYR A 331 7.21 -34.36 -25.48
CA TYR A 331 6.13 -35.32 -25.73
C TYR A 331 5.01 -34.61 -26.48
N PHE A 332 4.77 -35.04 -27.73
CA PHE A 332 3.76 -34.44 -28.59
C PHE A 332 2.68 -35.47 -28.90
N SER A 333 1.42 -35.10 -28.69
CA SER A 333 0.26 -35.96 -28.96
C SER A 333 -0.86 -35.13 -29.58
N ALA A 334 -1.56 -35.72 -30.55
CA ALA A 334 -2.73 -35.11 -31.19
C ALA A 334 -3.78 -36.20 -31.46
N THR A 335 -5.02 -35.95 -31.06
CA THR A 335 -6.12 -36.92 -31.23
C THR A 335 -6.53 -37.07 -32.69
N THR A 336 -6.55 -35.97 -33.44
CA THR A 336 -7.05 -35.94 -34.83
C THR A 336 -6.09 -35.24 -35.80
N GLY A 337 -5.01 -34.63 -35.30
CA GLY A 337 -4.06 -33.84 -36.09
C GLY A 337 -2.64 -34.41 -36.09
N TYR A 338 -1.68 -33.61 -36.54
CA TYR A 338 -0.26 -33.96 -36.46
C TYR A 338 0.28 -33.65 -35.07
N ALA A 339 0.85 -34.65 -34.40
CA ALA A 339 1.59 -34.44 -33.17
C ALA A 339 2.87 -33.60 -33.43
N LEU A 340 3.54 -33.83 -34.56
CA LEU A 340 4.70 -33.05 -35.00
C LEU A 340 4.56 -32.73 -36.49
N ARG A 341 4.67 -31.44 -36.84
CA ARG A 341 4.75 -30.96 -38.22
C ARG A 341 5.86 -29.93 -38.34
N SER A 342 6.84 -30.21 -39.19
CA SER A 342 7.92 -29.29 -39.51
C SER A 342 7.68 -28.64 -40.87
N SER A 343 7.95 -27.33 -40.97
CA SER A 343 8.11 -26.63 -42.24
C SER A 343 9.55 -26.15 -42.33
N GLY A 344 10.38 -26.83 -43.13
CA GLY A 344 11.84 -26.65 -43.15
C GLY A 344 12.60 -27.96 -42.91
N ARG A 345 13.92 -27.87 -42.79
CA ARG A 345 14.80 -29.03 -42.58
C ARG A 345 14.69 -29.55 -41.15
N VAL A 346 14.53 -30.87 -41.02
CA VAL A 346 14.68 -31.58 -39.74
C VAL A 346 16.03 -32.28 -39.74
N ARG A 347 16.77 -32.18 -38.62
CA ARG A 347 18.07 -32.83 -38.44
C ARG A 347 17.95 -33.90 -37.37
N PHE A 348 18.31 -35.13 -37.73
CA PHE A 348 18.39 -36.28 -36.83
C PHE A 348 19.86 -36.70 -36.74
N GLU A 349 20.51 -36.49 -35.59
CA GLU A 349 21.97 -36.66 -35.50
C GLU A 349 22.43 -38.11 -35.32
N LYS A 350 21.66 -38.92 -34.60
CA LYS A 350 22.02 -40.32 -34.30
C LYS A 350 21.06 -41.34 -34.88
N SER A 351 19.81 -40.94 -35.16
CA SER A 351 18.81 -41.83 -35.75
C SER A 351 18.79 -41.80 -37.27
N ALA A 352 19.56 -40.94 -37.93
CA ALA A 352 19.74 -40.94 -39.37
C ALA A 352 21.21 -40.77 -39.75
N GLY A 353 21.61 -41.31 -40.89
CA GLY A 353 22.97 -41.14 -41.38
C GLY A 353 23.24 -41.77 -42.72
N LEU A 354 24.53 -41.80 -43.09
CA LEU A 354 25.05 -42.44 -44.29
C LEU A 354 25.99 -43.57 -43.89
N ALA A 355 25.99 -44.65 -44.65
CA ALA A 355 26.95 -45.75 -44.53
C ALA A 355 27.48 -46.11 -45.92
N THR A 356 28.75 -46.50 -45.99
CA THR A 356 29.37 -46.94 -47.25
C THR A 356 29.47 -48.46 -47.26
N ILE A 357 28.93 -49.07 -48.31
CA ILE A 357 29.18 -50.47 -48.64
C ILE A 357 30.33 -50.47 -49.65
N ALA A 358 31.46 -51.05 -49.26
CA ALA A 358 32.63 -51.13 -50.12
C ALA A 358 32.36 -52.02 -51.35
N ALA A 359 33.06 -51.74 -52.46
CA ALA A 359 33.11 -52.65 -53.60
C ALA A 359 33.47 -54.08 -53.15
N THR A 360 32.91 -55.08 -53.81
CA THR A 360 32.97 -56.52 -53.48
C THR A 360 32.31 -56.95 -52.18
N SER A 361 31.79 -56.02 -51.36
CA SER A 361 30.95 -56.35 -50.21
C SER A 361 29.48 -56.39 -50.60
N ASN A 362 28.71 -57.27 -49.98
CA ASN A 362 27.25 -57.29 -50.07
C ASN A 362 26.57 -56.77 -48.79
N LYS A 363 27.32 -56.21 -47.84
CA LYS A 363 26.76 -55.72 -46.58
C LYS A 363 27.58 -54.63 -45.90
N VAL A 364 26.94 -53.87 -45.02
CA VAL A 364 27.59 -52.98 -44.06
C VAL A 364 26.88 -53.07 -42.71
N THR A 365 27.64 -53.10 -41.62
CA THR A 365 27.11 -52.98 -40.27
C THR A 365 27.26 -51.54 -39.80
N VAL A 366 26.19 -50.98 -39.25
CA VAL A 366 26.10 -49.61 -38.75
C VAL A 366 25.83 -49.64 -37.26
N SER A 367 26.58 -48.84 -36.51
CA SER A 367 26.38 -48.56 -35.09
C SER A 367 25.86 -47.12 -34.94
N PRO A 368 24.54 -46.90 -34.90
CA PRO A 368 23.95 -45.55 -34.85
C PRO A 368 24.20 -44.82 -33.52
N GLY A 369 24.63 -45.52 -32.46
CA GLY A 369 24.85 -44.93 -31.14
C GLY A 369 23.54 -44.56 -30.42
N ILE A 370 22.47 -45.30 -30.73
CA ILE A 370 21.17 -45.30 -30.06
C ILE A 370 20.75 -46.75 -29.83
N ASP A 371 20.00 -46.97 -28.75
CA ASP A 371 19.50 -48.29 -28.38
C ASP A 371 18.52 -48.81 -29.44
N LEU A 372 18.69 -50.06 -29.87
CA LEU A 372 17.77 -50.72 -30.79
C LEU A 372 16.88 -51.69 -30.02
N THR A 373 15.56 -51.54 -30.17
CA THR A 373 14.57 -52.45 -29.58
C THR A 373 13.94 -53.35 -30.65
N ALA A 374 13.18 -54.36 -30.21
CA ALA A 374 12.34 -55.16 -31.10
C ALA A 374 11.34 -54.29 -31.90
N GLY A 375 10.96 -53.12 -31.36
CA GLY A 375 10.09 -52.13 -32.00
C GLY A 375 10.78 -51.30 -33.09
N SER A 376 12.09 -51.09 -33.02
CA SER A 376 12.83 -50.19 -33.92
C SER A 376 12.71 -50.62 -35.38
N LYS A 377 12.32 -49.71 -36.28
CA LYS A 377 12.32 -49.92 -37.73
C LYS A 377 13.50 -49.19 -38.35
N VAL A 378 14.14 -49.82 -39.33
CA VAL A 378 15.24 -49.22 -40.08
C VAL A 378 14.85 -49.11 -41.54
N LEU A 379 14.80 -47.88 -42.04
CA LEU A 379 14.63 -47.56 -43.45
C LEU A 379 16.01 -47.38 -44.05
N ALA A 380 16.29 -48.02 -45.19
CA ALA A 380 17.58 -47.94 -45.86
C ALA A 380 17.38 -47.78 -47.37
N THR A 381 18.05 -46.79 -47.95
CA THR A 381 17.92 -46.44 -49.37
C THR A 381 19.29 -46.19 -49.97
N LEU A 382 19.62 -46.88 -51.07
CA LEU A 382 20.82 -46.59 -51.85
C LEU A 382 20.76 -45.16 -52.38
N GLN A 383 21.81 -44.38 -52.10
CA GLN A 383 22.00 -43.02 -52.61
C GLN A 383 22.88 -43.00 -53.85
N THR A 384 23.72 -44.02 -54.03
CA THR A 384 24.54 -44.21 -55.23
C THR A 384 24.41 -45.64 -55.76
N SER A 385 24.70 -45.83 -57.04
CA SER A 385 24.61 -47.14 -57.69
C SER A 385 25.56 -48.15 -57.06
N ALA A 386 25.06 -49.34 -56.71
CA ALA A 386 25.84 -50.49 -56.29
C ALA A 386 26.39 -51.32 -57.48
N GLY A 387 25.99 -50.95 -58.70
CA GLY A 387 26.32 -51.64 -59.94
C GLY A 387 25.40 -52.81 -60.29
N GLY A 388 25.17 -53.00 -61.59
CA GLY A 388 24.27 -54.04 -62.11
C GLY A 388 22.83 -53.87 -61.63
N THR A 389 22.20 -54.98 -61.22
CA THR A 389 20.84 -55.04 -60.65
C THR A 389 20.85 -55.12 -59.12
N THR A 390 21.98 -54.78 -58.49
CA THR A 390 22.17 -54.89 -57.04
C THR A 390 21.34 -53.84 -56.30
N THR A 391 20.48 -54.28 -55.39
CA THR A 391 19.60 -53.42 -54.58
C THR A 391 19.70 -53.79 -53.10
N VAL A 392 19.09 -52.99 -52.22
CA VAL A 392 18.92 -53.36 -50.81
C VAL A 392 18.03 -54.60 -50.73
N HIS A 393 18.56 -55.68 -50.16
CA HIS A 393 17.83 -56.93 -49.95
C HIS A 393 17.04 -56.91 -48.64
N ARG A 394 17.70 -56.57 -47.53
CA ARG A 394 17.10 -56.53 -46.19
C ARG A 394 17.98 -55.75 -45.22
N VAL A 395 17.39 -55.36 -44.09
CA VAL A 395 18.12 -54.88 -42.91
C VAL A 395 17.91 -55.85 -41.76
N VAL A 396 19.00 -56.26 -41.11
CA VAL A 396 18.97 -57.10 -39.91
C VAL A 396 19.34 -56.26 -38.71
N ARG A 397 18.48 -56.23 -37.70
CA ARG A 397 18.73 -55.54 -36.43
C ARG A 397 19.42 -56.51 -35.48
N ASP A 398 20.41 -56.03 -34.77
CA ASP A 398 21.08 -56.68 -33.65
C ASP A 398 20.85 -55.82 -32.41
N THR A 399 19.75 -56.10 -31.71
CA THR A 399 19.32 -55.35 -30.52
C THR A 399 20.18 -55.65 -29.30
N ALA A 400 21.05 -56.66 -29.34
CA ALA A 400 21.96 -56.97 -28.24
C ALA A 400 23.21 -56.07 -28.26
N ASN A 401 23.60 -55.60 -29.45
CA ASN A 401 24.78 -54.77 -29.66
C ASN A 401 24.45 -53.37 -30.20
N ASP A 402 23.17 -52.99 -30.26
CA ASP A 402 22.71 -51.71 -30.83
C ASP A 402 23.23 -51.43 -32.24
N MET A 403 23.28 -52.48 -33.06
CA MET A 403 23.75 -52.40 -34.44
C MET A 403 22.68 -52.89 -35.42
N PHE A 404 22.82 -52.49 -36.67
CA PHE A 404 22.08 -53.13 -37.75
C PHE A 404 22.97 -53.34 -38.96
N THR A 405 22.70 -54.42 -39.69
CA THR A 405 23.41 -54.75 -40.93
C THR A 405 22.49 -54.61 -42.12
N ILE A 406 22.88 -53.79 -43.08
CA ILE A 406 22.21 -53.62 -44.36
C ILE A 406 22.82 -54.63 -45.33
N TYR A 407 21.99 -55.47 -45.96
CA TYR A 407 22.39 -56.45 -46.95
C TYR A 407 21.93 -56.04 -48.35
N LEU A 408 22.79 -56.28 -49.34
CA LEU A 408 22.49 -56.19 -50.75
C LEU A 408 22.13 -57.56 -51.34
N THR A 409 21.46 -57.56 -52.49
CA THR A 409 21.10 -58.80 -53.22
C THR A 409 22.31 -59.53 -53.81
N ALA A 410 23.40 -58.80 -54.08
CA ALA A 410 24.69 -59.30 -54.55
C ALA A 410 25.84 -58.41 -54.04
N PRO A 411 27.10 -58.86 -54.12
CA PRO A 411 28.25 -57.99 -53.88
C PRO A 411 28.22 -56.75 -54.80
N ALA A 412 28.44 -55.56 -54.22
CA ALA A 412 28.48 -54.32 -54.98
C ALA A 412 29.69 -54.34 -55.94
N THR A 413 29.52 -53.97 -57.20
CA THR A 413 30.64 -53.92 -58.16
C THR A 413 31.48 -52.64 -58.01
N GLN A 414 30.96 -51.67 -57.26
CA GLN A 414 31.61 -50.42 -56.89
C GLN A 414 31.15 -50.00 -55.49
N SER A 415 31.93 -49.17 -54.80
CA SER A 415 31.49 -48.65 -53.49
C SER A 415 30.22 -47.83 -53.63
N CYS A 416 29.23 -48.10 -52.79
CA CYS A 416 27.97 -47.37 -52.79
C CYS A 416 27.62 -46.82 -51.41
N THR A 417 26.85 -45.74 -51.40
CA THR A 417 26.39 -45.07 -50.19
C THR A 417 24.93 -45.42 -49.96
N VAL A 418 24.59 -45.78 -48.72
CA VAL A 418 23.22 -46.03 -48.27
C VAL A 418 22.87 -45.00 -47.22
N ALA A 419 21.76 -44.29 -47.42
CA ALA A 419 21.13 -43.51 -46.37
C ALA A 419 20.28 -44.42 -45.50
N TRP A 420 20.34 -44.23 -44.18
CA TRP A 420 19.58 -45.00 -43.22
C TRP A 420 18.84 -44.09 -42.24
N PHE A 421 17.68 -44.55 -41.76
CA PHE A 421 16.87 -43.87 -40.76
C PHE A 421 16.23 -44.88 -39.81
N VAL A 422 16.42 -44.69 -38.51
CA VAL A 422 15.88 -45.52 -37.43
C VAL A 422 14.73 -44.78 -36.75
N ILE A 423 13.59 -45.44 -36.62
CA ILE A 423 12.40 -44.97 -35.90
C ILE A 423 11.93 -46.03 -34.92
N SER A 424 11.36 -45.65 -33.78
CA SER A 424 10.95 -46.57 -32.70
C SER A 424 9.51 -46.37 -32.28
#